data_AF-A0A3D5QDD0-F1
#
_entry.id   AF-A0A3D5QDD0-F1
#
_cell.length_a   1.000
_cell.length_b   1.000
_cell.length_c   1.000
_cell.angle_alpha   90.00
_cell.angle_beta   90.00
_cell.angle_gamma   90.00
#
_symmetry.space_group_name_H-M   'P 1'
#
loop_
_entity.id
_entity.type
_entity.pdbx_description
1 polymer ?
#
loop_
_entity_poly.entity_id
_entity_poly.type
_entity_poly.pdbx_seq_one_letter_code
_entity_poly.pdbx_strand_id
1 'polypeptide(L)'
;MIPVIIFGVTALQFLFVMLNLFSLPGNMLAAIPPIILYFTDFMELWQLMLILAIVAAGEIFEWISGFFSAKKTGATNKSVFASIAGAIVVGVIMAPLFFGIGALIGSVIGAFAGTFIYEKLTTSDNRTAILRSTSIMKNRMFAIVIKFSLGISIVILTGIYIYQ
;
A
#
# COMPACT_ATOMS: atom_id res chain seq x y z
N MET A 1 -9.10 20.09 24.63
CA MET A 1 -8.14 20.33 23.53
C MET A 1 -7.47 19.04 23.08
N ILE A 2 -6.88 18.26 23.99
CA ILE A 2 -6.24 16.95 23.72
C ILE A 2 -7.14 15.96 22.94
N PRO A 3 -8.44 15.77 23.26
CA PRO A 3 -9.29 14.85 22.49
C PRO A 3 -9.48 15.24 21.02
N VAL A 4 -9.48 16.54 20.72
CA VAL A 4 -9.63 17.07 19.35
C VAL A 4 -8.36 16.82 18.54
N ILE A 5 -7.18 16.97 19.17
CA ILE A 5 -5.88 16.69 18.55
C ILE A 5 -5.77 15.21 18.23
N ILE A 6 -6.07 14.32 19.19
CA ILE A 6 -6.07 12.87 19.00
C ILE A 6 -6.98 12.48 17.82
N PHE A 7 -8.22 12.97 17.83
CA PHE A 7 -9.18 12.66 16.77
C PHE A 7 -8.70 13.16 15.40
N GLY A 8 -8.25 14.41 15.31
CA GLY A 8 -7.79 15.00 14.05
C GLY A 8 -6.58 14.27 13.47
N VAL A 9 -5.59 13.95 14.30
CA VAL A 9 -4.37 13.25 13.89
C VAL A 9 -4.67 11.82 13.45
N THR A 10 -5.40 11.06 14.25
CA THR A 10 -5.70 9.65 13.95
C THR A 10 -6.63 9.52 12.74
N ALA A 11 -7.60 10.44 12.57
CA ALA A 11 -8.43 10.50 11.38
C ALA A 11 -7.61 10.81 10.12
N LEU A 12 -6.67 11.76 10.19
CA LEU A 12 -5.78 12.07 9.07
C LEU A 12 -4.88 10.89 8.71
N GLN A 13 -4.27 10.22 9.69
CA GLN A 13 -3.48 9.01 9.44
C GLN A 13 -4.33 7.90 8.82
N PHE A 14 -5.55 7.69 9.31
CA PHE A 14 -6.45 6.69 8.75
C PHE A 14 -6.74 6.96 7.27
N LEU A 15 -6.99 8.22 6.89
CA LEU A 15 -7.15 8.62 5.50
C LEU A 15 -5.91 8.31 4.65
N PHE A 16 -4.70 8.55 5.17
CA PHE A 16 -3.47 8.15 4.48
C PHE A 16 -3.33 6.64 4.34
N VAL A 17 -3.71 5.86 5.35
CA VAL A 17 -3.70 4.38 5.26
C VAL A 17 -4.66 3.89 4.18
N MET A 18 -5.80 4.56 3.96
CA MET A 18 -6.72 4.20 2.86
C MET A 18 -6.08 4.36 1.48
N LEU A 19 -5.07 5.21 1.33
CA LEU A 19 -4.36 5.38 0.05
C LEU A 19 -3.62 4.10 -0.40
N ASN A 20 -3.30 3.19 0.53
CA ASN A 20 -2.72 1.89 0.16
C ASN A 20 -3.66 1.07 -0.75
N LEU A 21 -4.99 1.27 -0.67
CA LEU A 21 -5.97 0.63 -1.56
C LEU A 21 -5.79 1.05 -3.02
N PHE A 22 -5.25 2.25 -3.24
CA PHE A 22 -4.99 2.83 -4.56
C PHE A 22 -3.58 2.59 -5.07
N SER A 23 -2.83 1.69 -4.42
CA SER A 23 -1.43 1.43 -4.78
C SER A 23 -0.48 2.61 -4.53
N LEU A 24 -0.87 3.55 -3.68
CA LEU A 24 -0.04 4.67 -3.25
C LEU A 24 0.72 4.31 -1.95
N PRO A 25 1.85 4.99 -1.65
CA PRO A 25 2.63 4.78 -0.42
C PRO A 25 1.92 5.39 0.80
N GLY A 26 0.72 4.89 1.12
CA GLY A 26 -0.16 5.43 2.16
C GLY A 26 0.47 5.41 3.54
N ASN A 27 1.19 4.33 3.89
CA ASN A 27 1.87 4.22 5.19
C ASN A 27 3.03 5.22 5.34
N MET A 28 3.72 5.58 4.25
CA MET A 28 4.75 6.63 4.29
C MET A 28 4.12 8.00 4.58
N LEU A 29 2.96 8.28 4.00
CA LEU A 29 2.20 9.51 4.29
C LEU A 29 1.63 9.48 5.72
N ALA A 30 1.18 8.33 6.21
CA ALA A 30 0.70 8.13 7.58
C ALA A 30 1.80 8.32 8.65
N ALA A 31 3.08 8.35 8.25
CA ALA A 31 4.20 8.68 9.13
C ALA A 31 4.36 10.19 9.38
N ILE A 32 3.76 11.05 8.54
CA ILE A 32 3.87 12.51 8.67
C ILE A 32 3.33 13.00 10.02
N PRO A 33 2.11 12.60 10.47
CA PRO A 33 1.59 13.10 11.74
C PRO A 33 2.45 12.71 12.97
N PRO A 34 2.94 11.47 13.13
CA PRO A 34 3.91 11.10 14.17
C PRO A 34 5.18 11.96 14.17
N ILE A 35 5.72 12.29 13.00
CA ILE A 35 6.89 13.17 12.89
C ILE A 35 6.55 14.57 13.43
N ILE A 36 5.39 15.11 13.08
CA ILE A 36 4.94 16.41 13.59
C ILE A 36 4.77 16.35 15.11
N LEU A 37 4.16 15.29 15.65
CA LEU A 37 3.94 15.13 17.09
C LEU A 37 5.24 15.16 17.88
N TYR A 38 6.29 14.53 17.36
CA TYR A 38 7.63 14.55 17.95
C TYR A 38 8.19 15.99 18.05
N PHE A 39 8.06 16.79 17.00
CA PHE A 39 8.52 18.19 17.02
C PHE A 39 7.64 19.12 17.87
N THR A 40 6.46 18.66 18.30
CA THR A 40 5.54 19.39 19.18
C THR A 40 5.53 18.86 20.61
N ASP A 41 6.50 18.02 20.97
CA ASP A 41 6.65 17.40 22.31
C ASP A 41 5.46 16.53 22.75
N PHE A 42 4.62 16.08 21.82
CA PHE A 42 3.51 15.13 22.07
C PHE A 42 3.92 13.66 21.86
N MET A 43 5.17 13.40 21.47
CA MET A 43 5.66 12.04 21.19
C MET A 43 7.15 11.94 21.50
N GLU A 44 7.55 10.87 22.17
CA GLU A 44 8.96 10.60 22.48
C GLU A 44 9.70 9.98 21.28
N LEU A 45 11.03 10.14 21.24
CA LEU A 45 11.85 9.64 20.13
C LEU A 45 11.71 8.13 19.89
N TRP A 46 11.63 7.32 20.95
CA TRP A 46 11.52 5.86 20.80
C TRP A 46 10.17 5.44 20.20
N GLN A 47 9.08 6.17 20.51
CA GLN A 47 7.75 5.96 19.96
C GLN A 47 7.73 6.26 18.46
N LEU A 48 8.35 7.38 18.06
CA LEU A 48 8.53 7.73 16.66
C LEU A 48 9.36 6.66 15.93
N MET A 49 10.49 6.23 16.51
CA MET A 49 11.36 5.22 15.90
C MET A 49 10.64 3.88 15.71
N LEU A 50 9.80 3.45 16.65
CA LEU A 50 8.97 2.26 16.50
C LEU A 50 7.98 2.40 15.34
N ILE A 51 7.28 3.54 15.24
CA ILE A 51 6.34 3.80 14.16
C ILE A 51 7.06 3.78 12.80
N LEU A 52 8.20 4.47 12.69
CA LEU A 52 9.00 4.49 11.46
C LEU A 52 9.53 3.10 11.09
N ALA A 53 9.90 2.27 12.07
CA ALA A 53 10.30 0.89 11.84
C ALA A 53 9.15 0.05 11.26
N ILE A 54 7.91 0.23 11.74
CA ILE A 54 6.72 -0.45 11.22
C ILE A 54 6.42 0.00 9.77
N VAL A 55 6.50 1.30 9.49
CA VAL A 55 6.34 1.85 8.13
C VAL A 55 7.38 1.25 7.19
N ALA A 56 8.65 1.28 7.59
CA ALA A 56 9.76 0.74 6.81
C ALA A 56 9.60 -0.77 6.57
N ALA A 57 9.19 -1.55 7.58
CA ALA A 57 8.95 -2.98 7.43
C ALA A 57 7.87 -3.28 6.39
N GLY A 58 6.78 -2.50 6.36
CA GLY A 58 5.71 -2.65 5.36
C GLY A 58 6.17 -2.35 3.93
N GLU A 59 6.94 -1.29 3.74
CA GLU A 59 7.52 -0.96 2.42
C GLU A 59 8.54 -2.00 1.97
N ILE A 60 9.46 -2.39 2.85
CA ILE A 60 10.46 -3.42 2.56
C ILE A 60 9.78 -4.74 2.18
N PHE A 61 8.72 -5.13 2.88
CA PHE A 61 7.98 -6.34 2.56
C PHE A 61 7.36 -6.28 1.15
N GLU A 62 6.72 -5.17 0.76
CA GLU A 62 6.14 -5.04 -0.59
C GLU A 62 7.23 -5.13 -1.66
N TRP A 63 8.36 -4.45 -1.46
CA TRP A 63 9.48 -4.48 -2.38
C TRP A 63 10.09 -5.89 -2.53
N ILE A 64 10.35 -6.56 -1.42
CA ILE A 64 10.92 -7.91 -1.39
C ILE A 64 9.96 -8.91 -2.06
N SER A 65 8.69 -8.90 -1.66
CA SER A 65 7.67 -9.81 -2.20
C SER A 65 7.47 -9.59 -3.71
N GLY A 66 7.46 -8.33 -4.17
CA GLY A 66 7.40 -7.97 -5.58
C GLY A 66 8.58 -8.52 -6.37
N PHE A 67 9.80 -8.36 -5.85
CA PHE A 67 11.02 -8.88 -6.48
C PHE A 67 11.01 -10.41 -6.58
N PHE A 68 10.63 -11.11 -5.52
CA PHE A 68 10.54 -12.58 -5.52
C PHE A 68 9.48 -13.10 -6.49
N SER A 69 8.30 -12.47 -6.55
CA SER A 69 7.25 -12.84 -7.50
C SER A 69 7.70 -12.65 -8.95
N ALA A 70 8.35 -11.51 -9.24
CA ALA A 70 8.86 -11.23 -10.58
C ALA A 70 9.95 -12.23 -11.01
N LYS A 71 10.91 -12.52 -10.12
CA LYS A 71 11.98 -13.51 -10.38
C LYS A 71 11.44 -14.92 -10.58
N LYS A 72 10.47 -15.36 -9.76
CA LYS A 72 9.87 -16.70 -9.84
C LYS A 72 9.15 -16.96 -11.17
N THR A 73 8.56 -15.93 -11.76
CA THR A 73 7.77 -16.05 -13.00
C THR A 73 8.49 -15.54 -14.25
N GLY A 74 9.71 -15.01 -14.10
CA GLY A 74 10.46 -14.37 -15.17
C GLY A 74 9.80 -13.08 -15.68
N ALA A 75 8.94 -12.44 -14.87
CA ALA A 75 8.34 -11.17 -15.23
C ALA A 75 9.39 -10.06 -15.26
N THR A 76 9.34 -9.21 -16.27
CA THR A 76 10.30 -8.10 -16.43
C THR A 76 9.92 -6.90 -15.55
N ASN A 77 10.87 -6.00 -15.28
CA ASN A 77 10.58 -4.77 -14.53
C ASN A 77 9.50 -3.90 -15.20
N LYS A 78 9.44 -3.92 -16.54
CA LYS A 78 8.40 -3.23 -17.31
C LYS A 78 7.01 -3.84 -17.07
N SER A 79 6.94 -5.16 -16.92
CA SER A 79 5.74 -5.91 -16.55
C SER A 79 5.20 -5.47 -15.19
N VAL A 80 6.10 -5.33 -14.21
CA VAL A 80 5.76 -4.82 -12.87
C VAL A 80 5.28 -3.36 -12.94
N PHE A 81 5.93 -2.51 -13.74
CA PHE A 81 5.49 -1.12 -13.90
C PHE A 81 4.12 -1.01 -14.57
N ALA A 82 3.86 -1.84 -15.59
CA ALA A 82 2.55 -1.93 -16.23
C ALA A 82 1.46 -2.39 -15.23
N SER A 83 1.81 -3.29 -14.31
CA SER A 83 0.94 -3.68 -13.20
C SER A 83 0.57 -2.50 -12.30
N ILE A 84 1.56 -1.70 -11.89
CA ILE A 84 1.33 -0.52 -11.03
C ILE A 84 0.42 0.49 -11.74
N ALA A 85 0.71 0.79 -13.01
CA ALA A 85 -0.10 1.71 -13.81
C ALA A 85 -1.55 1.21 -13.95
N GLY A 86 -1.73 -0.07 -14.29
CA GLY A 86 -3.05 -0.68 -14.39
C GLY A 86 -3.81 -0.66 -13.05
N ALA A 87 -3.12 -0.97 -11.95
CA ALA A 87 -3.69 -0.96 -10.61
C ALA A 87 -4.21 0.42 -10.20
N ILE A 88 -3.44 1.48 -10.49
CA ILE A 88 -3.85 2.85 -10.21
C ILE A 88 -5.05 3.25 -11.07
N VAL A 89 -4.97 3.06 -12.40
CA VAL A 89 -6.03 3.47 -13.33
C VAL A 89 -7.35 2.78 -13.00
N VAL A 90 -7.34 1.45 -12.92
CA VAL A 90 -8.57 0.68 -12.65
C VAL A 90 -9.03 0.86 -11.21
N GLY A 91 -8.10 0.96 -10.25
CA GLY A 91 -8.42 1.24 -8.85
C GLY A 91 -9.15 2.58 -8.68
N VAL A 92 -8.67 3.65 -9.33
CA VAL A 92 -9.32 4.97 -9.29
C VAL A 92 -10.69 4.93 -9.96
N ILE A 93 -10.82 4.28 -11.13
CA ILE A 93 -12.10 4.14 -11.83
C ILE A 93 -13.13 3.40 -10.98
N MET A 94 -12.70 2.35 -10.27
CA MET A 94 -13.58 1.54 -9.43
C MET A 94 -13.76 2.11 -8.01
N ALA A 95 -13.01 3.13 -7.61
CA ALA A 95 -13.07 3.73 -6.27
C ALA A 95 -14.46 4.17 -5.80
N PRO A 96 -15.33 4.75 -6.66
CA PRO A 96 -16.67 5.15 -6.24
C PRO A 96 -17.58 3.98 -5.85
N LEU A 97 -17.22 2.74 -6.22
CA LEU A 97 -18.01 1.55 -5.94
C LEU A 97 -17.80 1.09 -4.50
N PHE A 98 -18.90 0.69 -3.85
CA PHE A 98 -18.89 0.05 -2.53
C PHE A 98 -18.09 0.83 -1.47
N PHE A 99 -18.25 2.16 -1.43
CA PHE A 99 -17.57 3.03 -0.44
C PHE A 99 -16.03 2.89 -0.42
N GLY A 100 -15.41 2.78 -1.60
CA GLY A 100 -13.95 2.66 -1.70
C GLY A 100 -13.44 1.22 -1.78
N ILE A 101 -14.25 0.21 -1.47
CA ILE A 101 -13.88 -1.21 -1.65
C ILE A 101 -13.62 -1.51 -3.14
N GLY A 102 -14.30 -0.80 -4.04
CA GLY A 102 -14.04 -0.90 -5.46
C GLY A 102 -12.60 -0.53 -5.84
N ALA A 103 -11.91 0.34 -5.08
CA ALA A 103 -10.49 0.63 -5.32
C ALA A 103 -9.60 -0.58 -5.04
N LEU A 104 -9.90 -1.36 -4.00
CA LEU A 104 -9.19 -2.60 -3.69
C LEU A 104 -9.36 -3.62 -4.82
N ILE A 105 -10.60 -3.86 -5.24
CA ILE A 105 -10.90 -4.81 -6.33
C ILE A 105 -10.27 -4.33 -7.64
N GLY A 106 -10.43 -3.05 -7.96
CA GLY A 106 -9.90 -2.43 -9.16
C GLY A 106 -8.38 -2.43 -9.21
N SER A 107 -7.71 -2.22 -8.08
CA SER A 107 -6.24 -2.29 -8.04
C SER A 107 -5.71 -3.70 -8.31
N VAL A 108 -6.39 -4.74 -7.83
CA VAL A 108 -6.03 -6.14 -8.08
C VAL A 108 -6.30 -6.54 -9.54
N ILE A 109 -7.48 -6.20 -10.06
CA ILE A 109 -7.84 -6.45 -11.47
C ILE A 109 -6.93 -5.66 -12.40
N GLY A 110 -6.69 -4.39 -12.10
CA GLY A 110 -5.81 -3.51 -12.84
C GLY A 110 -4.36 -3.98 -12.85
N ALA A 111 -3.86 -4.47 -11.71
CA ALA A 111 -2.53 -5.07 -11.61
C ALA A 111 -2.38 -6.27 -12.54
N PHE A 112 -3.39 -7.15 -12.59
CA PHE A 112 -3.43 -8.29 -13.51
C PHE A 112 -3.51 -7.80 -14.96
N ALA A 113 -4.47 -6.94 -15.29
CA ALA A 113 -4.73 -6.49 -16.65
C ALA A 113 -3.54 -5.73 -17.25
N GLY A 114 -2.92 -4.83 -16.49
CA GLY A 114 -1.74 -4.08 -16.94
C GLY A 114 -0.56 -5.00 -17.27
N THR A 115 -0.28 -5.96 -16.38
CA THR A 115 0.75 -6.99 -16.63
C THR A 115 0.40 -7.84 -17.84
N PHE A 116 -0.85 -8.30 -17.94
CA PHE A 116 -1.30 -9.20 -18.99
C PHE A 116 -1.22 -8.54 -20.36
N ILE A 117 -1.68 -7.30 -20.49
CA ILE A 117 -1.60 -6.52 -21.72
C ILE A 117 -0.13 -6.34 -22.12
N TYR A 118 0.74 -5.93 -21.20
CA TYR A 118 2.16 -5.73 -21.48
C TYR A 118 2.85 -7.03 -21.93
N GLU A 119 2.66 -8.12 -21.21
CA GLU A 119 3.25 -9.42 -21.53
C GLU A 119 2.70 -9.97 -22.84
N LYS A 120 1.38 -9.83 -23.08
CA LYS A 120 0.76 -10.29 -24.32
C LYS A 120 1.34 -9.57 -25.54
N LEU A 121 1.58 -8.27 -25.44
CA LEU A 121 2.20 -7.47 -26.50
C LEU A 121 3.70 -7.80 -26.69
N THR A 122 4.38 -8.22 -25.64
CA THR A 122 5.85 -8.44 -25.67
C THR A 122 6.25 -9.87 -26.05
N THR A 123 5.61 -10.89 -25.46
CA THR A 123 5.96 -12.30 -25.66
C THR A 123 5.01 -13.05 -26.59
N SER A 124 3.83 -12.50 -26.91
CA SER A 124 2.76 -13.13 -27.71
C SER A 124 2.19 -14.47 -27.20
N ASP A 125 2.80 -15.10 -26.19
CA ASP A 125 2.30 -16.31 -25.53
C ASP A 125 1.30 -16.01 -24.41
N ASN A 126 0.08 -16.53 -24.56
CA ASN A 126 -0.99 -16.39 -23.57
C ASN A 126 -0.68 -17.10 -22.26
N ARG A 127 -0.04 -18.27 -22.30
CA ARG A 127 0.20 -19.06 -21.07
C ARG A 127 1.17 -18.32 -20.17
N THR A 128 2.29 -17.84 -20.72
CA THR A 128 3.28 -17.05 -19.99
C THR A 128 2.69 -15.75 -19.46
N ALA A 129 1.90 -15.03 -20.27
CA ALA A 129 1.26 -13.79 -19.84
C ALA A 129 0.31 -13.99 -18.63
N ILE A 130 -0.52 -15.04 -18.66
CA ILE A 130 -1.44 -15.35 -17.56
C ILE A 130 -0.68 -15.76 -16.30
N LEU A 131 0.36 -16.60 -16.43
CA LEU A 131 1.16 -17.07 -15.30
C LEU A 131 1.85 -15.90 -14.58
N ARG A 132 2.50 -14.99 -15.33
CA ARG A 132 3.16 -13.80 -14.78
C ARG A 132 2.18 -12.85 -14.11
N SER A 133 1.07 -12.55 -14.80
CA SER A 133 0.02 -11.64 -14.31
C SER A 133 -0.64 -12.16 -13.04
N THR A 134 -0.92 -13.46 -12.97
CA THR A 134 -1.52 -14.09 -11.79
C THR A 134 -0.58 -14.03 -10.59
N SER A 135 0.73 -14.22 -10.78
CA SER A 135 1.71 -14.14 -9.69
C SER A 135 1.81 -12.73 -9.14
N ILE A 136 1.90 -11.73 -10.01
CA ILE A 136 1.96 -10.32 -9.61
C ILE A 136 0.65 -9.90 -8.91
N MET A 137 -0.50 -10.32 -9.43
CA MET A 137 -1.81 -10.10 -8.79
C MET A 137 -1.87 -10.69 -7.38
N LYS A 138 -1.46 -11.96 -7.19
CA LYS A 138 -1.43 -12.59 -5.86
C LYS A 138 -0.51 -11.84 -4.91
N ASN A 139 0.69 -11.46 -5.38
CA ASN A 139 1.62 -10.67 -4.58
C ASN A 139 0.99 -9.34 -4.13
N ARG A 140 0.28 -8.67 -5.03
CA ARG A 140 -0.46 -7.44 -4.75
C ARG A 140 -1.46 -7.62 -3.61
N MET A 141 -2.27 -8.68 -3.67
CA MET A 141 -3.26 -8.96 -2.63
C MET A 141 -2.61 -9.13 -1.25
N PHE A 142 -1.52 -9.89 -1.17
CA PHE A 142 -0.76 -10.06 0.08
C PHE A 142 -0.16 -8.74 0.58
N ALA A 143 0.43 -7.94 -0.32
CA ALA A 143 1.02 -6.66 0.04
C ALA A 143 -0.03 -5.68 0.59
N ILE A 144 -1.21 -5.60 -0.02
CA ILE A 144 -2.31 -4.74 0.45
C ILE A 144 -2.74 -5.14 1.87
N VAL A 145 -2.97 -6.43 2.13
CA VAL A 145 -3.40 -6.91 3.46
C VAL A 145 -2.37 -6.56 4.53
N ILE A 146 -1.09 -6.82 4.25
CA ILE A 146 -0.01 -6.56 5.20
C ILE A 146 0.14 -5.05 5.45
N LYS A 147 0.19 -4.24 4.39
CA LYS A 147 0.30 -2.78 4.52
C LYS A 147 -0.87 -2.17 5.26
N PHE A 148 -2.09 -2.61 4.95
CA PHE A 148 -3.28 -2.13 5.62
C PHE A 148 -3.27 -2.49 7.12
N SER A 149 -2.87 -3.72 7.45
CA SER A 149 -2.73 -4.15 8.85
C SER A 149 -1.70 -3.31 9.60
N LEU A 150 -0.51 -3.12 9.03
CA LEU A 150 0.55 -2.30 9.62
C LEU A 150 0.13 -0.83 9.73
N GLY A 151 -0.57 -0.30 8.73
CA GLY A 151 -1.12 1.05 8.73
C GLY A 151 -2.10 1.27 9.87
N ILE A 152 -3.03 0.34 10.09
CA ILE A 152 -3.95 0.38 11.23
C ILE A 152 -3.18 0.32 12.55
N SER A 153 -2.16 -0.54 12.66
CA SER A 153 -1.33 -0.60 13.87
C SER A 153 -0.67 0.74 14.18
N ILE A 154 -0.17 1.46 13.17
CA ILE A 154 0.43 2.79 13.34
C ILE A 154 -0.59 3.81 13.84
N VAL A 155 -1.81 3.82 13.28
CA VAL A 155 -2.90 4.72 13.72
C VAL A 155 -3.23 4.48 15.21
N ILE A 156 -3.37 3.22 15.61
CA ILE A 156 -3.68 2.84 17.00
C ILE A 156 -2.54 3.24 17.93
N LEU A 157 -1.30 2.90 17.59
CA LEU A 157 -0.12 3.24 18.41
C LEU A 157 0.03 4.75 18.58
N THR A 158 -0.16 5.51 17.49
CA THR A 158 -0.12 6.98 17.55
C THR A 158 -1.19 7.52 18.50
N GLY A 159 -2.42 7.01 18.43
CA GLY A 159 -3.50 7.40 19.35
C GLY A 159 -3.20 7.07 20.81
N ILE A 160 -2.57 5.92 21.08
CA ILE A 160 -2.14 5.53 22.43
C ILE A 160 -1.05 6.47 22.95
N TYR A 161 -0.05 6.81 22.14
CA TYR A 161 1.07 7.65 22.58
C TYR A 161 0.67 9.10 22.85
N ILE A 162 -0.28 9.68 22.10
CA ILE A 162 -0.77 11.04 22.39
C ILE A 162 -1.56 11.09 23.72
N TYR A 163 -2.13 9.97 24.15
CA TYR A 163 -2.93 9.91 25.38
C TYR A 163 -2.07 9.82 26.64
N GLN A 164 -0.83 9.34 26.52
CA GLN A 164 0.12 9.21 27.65
C GLN A 164 0.81 10.54 27.94
#